data_AF-A0A5M4AS59-F1
#
_entry.id   AF-A0A5M4AS59-F1
#
_cell.length_a   1.000
_cell.length_b   1.000
_cell.length_c   1.000
_cell.angle_alpha   90.00
_cell.angle_beta   90.00
_cell.angle_gamma   90.00
#
_symmetry.space_group_name_H-M   'P 1'
#
loop_
_entity.id
_entity.type
_entity.pdbx_description
1 polymer ?
#
loop_
_entity_poly.entity_id
_entity_poly.type
_entity_poly.pdbx_seq_one_letter_code
_entity_poly.pdbx_strand_id
1 'polypeptide(L)'
;MDNHICKKEHRNDKQFSDLPEDQGGIGRHKCAGCAYELGYQDGLAREPLRNIDLAKLPESQAKVVRHKSPYAAYAKGYYDASLEID
;
A
#
# COMPACT_ATOMS: atom_id res chain seq x y z
N MET A 1 -6.19 14.64 -12.74
CA MET A 1 -5.71 13.43 -12.04
C MET A 1 -4.21 13.42 -12.23
N ASP A 2 -3.44 13.89 -11.24
CA ASP A 2 -1.99 13.89 -11.32
C ASP A 2 -1.49 12.46 -11.10
N ASN A 3 -1.42 11.74 -12.20
CA ASN A 3 -1.03 10.34 -12.28
C ASN A 3 0.50 10.26 -12.18
N HIS A 4 1.03 10.47 -10.97
CA HIS A 4 2.46 10.39 -10.73
C HIS A 4 2.88 8.93 -10.48
N ILE A 5 3.93 8.53 -11.17
CA ILE A 5 4.55 7.21 -11.03
C ILE A 5 5.33 7.18 -9.72
N CYS A 6 5.13 6.15 -8.90
CA CYS A 6 5.95 5.96 -7.72
C CYS A 6 7.38 5.54 -8.12
N LYS A 7 8.37 6.25 -7.55
CA LYS A 7 9.81 5.99 -7.74
C LYS A 7 10.51 5.40 -6.53
N LYS A 8 9.78 5.12 -5.45
CA LYS A 8 10.33 4.60 -4.19
C LYS A 8 10.75 3.13 -4.30
N GLU A 9 11.60 2.69 -3.37
CA GLU A 9 12.24 1.37 -3.38
C GLU A 9 11.32 0.20 -3.04
N HIS A 10 10.15 0.44 -2.45
CA HIS A 10 9.16 -0.60 -2.17
C HIS A 10 8.76 -1.39 -3.44
N ARG A 11 9.04 -0.88 -4.65
CA ARG A 11 8.91 -1.62 -5.92
C ARG A 11 9.69 -2.94 -5.97
N ASN A 12 10.79 -3.04 -5.22
CA ASN A 12 11.68 -4.20 -5.19
C ASN A 12 11.51 -5.04 -3.92
N ASP A 13 10.66 -4.60 -2.99
CA ASP A 13 10.59 -5.18 -1.67
C ASP A 13 9.75 -6.46 -1.69
N LYS A 14 10.38 -7.55 -1.26
CA LYS A 14 9.79 -8.89 -1.27
C LYS A 14 8.71 -9.07 -0.22
N GLN A 15 8.59 -8.20 0.78
CA GLN A 15 7.52 -8.28 1.78
C GLN A 15 6.12 -8.20 1.16
N PHE A 16 6.02 -7.64 -0.06
CA PHE A 16 4.77 -7.50 -0.80
C PHE A 16 4.44 -8.71 -1.68
N SER A 17 5.33 -9.72 -1.75
CA SER A 17 5.16 -10.88 -2.65
C SER A 17 3.92 -11.69 -2.33
N ASP A 18 3.60 -11.80 -1.04
CA ASP A 18 2.48 -12.61 -0.53
C ASP A 18 1.16 -11.84 -0.44
N LEU A 19 1.16 -10.55 -0.83
CA LEU A 19 -0.07 -9.79 -0.90
C LEU A 19 -1.00 -10.37 -1.97
N PRO A 20 -2.33 -10.36 -1.73
CA PRO A 20 -3.30 -10.77 -2.73
C PRO A 20 -3.21 -9.86 -3.95
N GLU A 21 -3.46 -10.45 -5.12
CA GLU A 21 -3.55 -9.67 -6.35
C GLU A 21 -4.90 -8.95 -6.43
N ASP A 22 -4.88 -7.74 -6.98
CA ASP A 22 -6.04 -6.93 -7.33
C ASP A 22 -5.84 -6.39 -8.74
N GLN A 23 -6.43 -7.11 -9.70
CA GLN A 23 -6.39 -6.75 -11.11
C GLN A 23 -7.62 -5.94 -11.55
N GLY A 24 -8.51 -5.58 -10.62
CA GLY A 24 -9.75 -4.87 -10.88
C GLY A 24 -9.88 -3.55 -10.10
N GLY A 25 -10.99 -2.85 -10.33
CA GLY A 25 -11.39 -1.71 -9.51
C GLY A 25 -10.48 -0.47 -9.54
N ILE A 26 -10.73 0.45 -8.62
CA ILE A 26 -10.05 1.75 -8.50
C ILE A 26 -8.61 1.64 -8.00
N GLY A 27 -8.26 0.49 -7.39
CA GLY A 27 -6.90 0.18 -6.93
C GLY A 27 -5.97 -0.36 -7.99
N ARG A 28 -6.49 -0.74 -9.17
CA ARG A 28 -5.68 -1.26 -10.26
C ARG A 28 -4.56 -0.28 -10.61
N HIS A 29 -3.34 -0.80 -10.65
CA HIS A 29 -2.09 -0.06 -10.89
C HIS A 29 -1.67 0.92 -9.80
N LYS A 30 -2.42 1.06 -8.71
CA LYS A 30 -1.97 1.87 -7.57
C LYS A 30 -0.88 1.18 -6.78
N CYS A 31 0.02 1.98 -6.22
CA CYS A 31 1.19 1.46 -5.56
C CYS A 31 0.85 0.87 -4.18
N ALA A 32 0.86 -0.46 -4.08
CA ALA A 32 0.69 -1.19 -2.82
C ALA A 32 1.71 -0.78 -1.76
N GLY A 33 2.97 -0.49 -2.14
CA GLY A 33 3.98 -0.01 -1.19
C GLY A 33 3.64 1.34 -0.55
N CYS A 34 3.05 2.28 -1.30
CA CYS A 34 2.60 3.55 -0.72
C CYS A 34 1.36 3.37 0.16
N ALA A 35 0.48 2.43 -0.18
CA ALA A 35 -0.65 2.09 0.66
C ALA A 35 -0.20 1.46 1.98
N TYR A 36 0.82 0.59 1.94
CA TYR A 36 1.46 0.04 3.13
C TYR A 36 2.02 1.14 4.04
N GLU A 37 2.82 2.06 3.49
CA GLU A 37 3.38 3.18 4.26
C GLU A 37 2.28 4.00 4.94
N LEU A 38 1.17 4.25 4.24
CA LEU A 38 0.03 4.97 4.79
C LEU A 38 -0.62 4.22 5.96
N GLY A 39 -0.82 2.90 5.81
CA GLY A 39 -1.37 2.07 6.88
C GLY A 39 -0.45 2.01 8.09
N TYR A 40 0.85 1.87 7.84
CA TYR A 40 1.87 1.84 8.87
C TYR A 40 1.91 3.15 9.68
N GLN A 41 1.81 4.30 9.00
CA GLN A 41 1.69 5.60 9.68
C GLN A 41 0.42 5.72 10.52
N ASP A 42 -0.73 5.34 9.96
CA ASP A 42 -2.00 5.35 10.69
C ASP A 42 -1.95 4.42 11.93
N GLY A 43 -1.29 3.25 11.81
CA GLY A 43 -1.10 2.29 12.90
C GLY A 43 -0.19 2.82 14.02
N LEU A 44 0.93 3.45 13.67
CA LEU A 44 1.81 4.12 14.64
C LEU A 44 1.09 5.24 15.40
N ALA A 45 0.22 5.97 14.72
CA ALA A 45 -0.60 7.03 15.30
C ALA A 45 -1.81 6.51 16.08
N ARG A 46 -2.10 5.19 16.05
CA ARG A 46 -3.29 4.55 16.62
C ARG A 46 -4.60 5.17 16.09
N GLU A 47 -4.59 5.63 14.85
CA GLU A 47 -5.79 6.13 14.18
C GLU A 47 -6.75 4.97 13.92
N PRO A 48 -8.08 5.20 13.93
CA PRO A 48 -9.03 4.19 13.50
C PRO A 48 -8.77 3.75 12.05
N LEU A 49 -8.92 2.46 11.77
CA LEU A 49 -8.91 1.94 10.40
C LEU A 49 -9.94 2.70 9.56
N ARG A 50 -9.51 3.17 8.39
CA ARG A 50 -10.32 4.02 7.51
C ARG A 50 -10.28 3.55 6.06
N ASN A 51 -11.30 3.96 5.31
CA ASN A 51 -11.28 3.82 3.87
C ASN A 51 -10.25 4.81 3.28
N ILE A 52 -9.28 4.28 2.54
CA ILE A 52 -8.24 5.09 1.90
C ILE A 52 -8.68 5.51 0.49
N ASP A 53 -8.37 6.75 0.14
CA ASP A 53 -8.61 7.27 -1.20
C ASP A 53 -7.51 6.76 -2.15
N LEU A 54 -7.78 5.63 -2.79
CA LEU A 54 -6.85 5.00 -3.72
C LEU A 54 -6.52 5.87 -4.93
N ALA A 55 -7.38 6.83 -5.30
CA ALA A 55 -7.13 7.71 -6.43
C ALA A 55 -5.92 8.63 -6.18
N LYS A 56 -5.63 8.95 -4.91
CA LYS A 56 -4.48 9.76 -4.48
C LYS A 56 -3.17 8.99 -4.44
N LEU A 57 -3.20 7.66 -4.47
CA LEU A 57 -1.97 6.88 -4.51
C LEU A 57 -1.28 7.04 -5.87
N PRO A 58 0.06 7.08 -5.89
CA PRO A 58 0.81 6.99 -7.13
C PRO A 58 0.58 5.64 -7.82
N GLU A 59 0.85 5.61 -9.12
CA GLU A 59 0.86 4.36 -9.87
C GLU A 59 2.16 3.57 -9.62
N SER A 60 2.05 2.25 -9.53
CA SER A 60 3.19 1.33 -9.53
C SER A 60 3.56 0.98 -10.97
N GLN A 61 4.84 1.12 -11.32
CA GLN A 61 5.28 0.89 -12.70
C GLN A 61 5.84 -0.49 -13.04
N ALA A 62 6.13 -1.37 -12.07
CA ALA A 62 6.51 -2.77 -12.34
C ALA A 62 6.91 -3.48 -11.03
N LYS A 63 7.22 -4.77 -11.15
CA LYS A 63 7.89 -5.63 -10.15
C LYS A 63 6.96 -6.09 -9.02
N VAL A 64 7.47 -6.28 -7.80
CA VAL A 64 6.83 -7.08 -6.74
C VAL A 64 5.49 -6.51 -6.28
N VAL A 65 5.36 -5.17 -6.28
CA VAL A 65 4.14 -4.45 -5.87
C VAL A 65 3.13 -4.27 -7.01
N ARG A 66 3.43 -4.74 -8.23
CA ARG A 66 2.50 -4.65 -9.36
C ARG A 66 1.35 -5.62 -9.15
N HIS A 67 0.14 -5.16 -9.45
CA HIS A 67 -1.10 -5.93 -9.29
C HIS A 67 -1.38 -6.38 -7.86
N LYS A 68 -0.66 -5.90 -6.85
CA LYS A 68 -0.95 -6.19 -5.45
C LYS A 68 -2.05 -5.27 -4.93
N SER A 69 -2.96 -5.81 -4.14
CA SER A 69 -4.07 -5.06 -3.54
C SER A 69 -3.56 -3.92 -2.65
N PRO A 70 -3.84 -2.65 -2.98
CA PRO A 70 -3.49 -1.53 -2.11
C PRO A 70 -4.22 -1.58 -0.77
N TYR A 71 -5.45 -2.11 -0.72
CA TYR A 71 -6.19 -2.29 0.52
C TYR A 71 -5.52 -3.31 1.44
N ALA A 72 -5.12 -4.47 0.90
CA ALA A 72 -4.41 -5.47 1.69
C ALA A 72 -3.05 -4.94 2.17
N ALA A 73 -2.35 -4.18 1.33
CA ALA A 73 -1.09 -3.55 1.71
C ALA A 73 -1.26 -2.54 2.85
N TYR A 74 -2.29 -1.69 2.78
CA TYR A 74 -2.65 -0.76 3.87
C TYR A 74 -2.94 -1.50 5.17
N ALA A 75 -3.79 -2.53 5.13
CA ALA A 75 -4.13 -3.31 6.32
C ALA A 75 -2.89 -4.00 6.93
N LYS A 76 -2.00 -4.54 6.08
CA LYS A 76 -0.73 -5.12 6.52
C LYS A 76 0.15 -4.08 7.22
N GLY A 77 0.32 -2.90 6.63
CA GLY A 77 1.13 -1.83 7.23
C GLY A 77 0.60 -1.41 8.59
N TYR A 78 -0.72 -1.23 8.72
CA TYR A 78 -1.35 -0.90 9.99
C TYR A 78 -1.09 -1.96 11.06
N TYR A 79 -1.30 -3.23 10.71
CA TYR A 79 -1.05 -4.36 11.59
C TYR A 79 0.41 -4.41 12.05
N ASP A 80 1.35 -4.33 11.12
CA ASP A 80 2.78 -4.38 11.44
C ASP A 80 3.18 -3.24 12.39
N ALA A 81 2.70 -2.01 12.14
CA ALA A 81 2.96 -0.88 13.04
C ALA A 81 2.41 -1.10 14.45
N SER A 82 1.24 -1.73 14.57
CA SER A 82 0.63 -2.02 15.88
C SER A 82 1.40 -3.04 16.71
N LEU A 83 2.26 -3.85 16.09
CA LEU A 83 3.16 -4.79 16.77
C LEU A 83 4.44 -4.13 17.28
N GLU A 84 4.79 -2.94 16.80
CA GLU A 84 6.02 -2.24 17.18
C GLU A 84 5.87 -1.31 18.38
N ILE A 85 4.63 -1.10 18.84
CA ILE A 85 4.33 -0.26 19.99
C ILE A 85 4.27 -1.15 21.25
N ASP A 86 5.43 -1.67 21.67
CA ASP A 86 5.66 -2.26 23.00
C ASP A 86 6.14 -1.19 24.00
#